data_AF-A0A8K0UF70-F1
#
_entry.id   AF-A0A8K0UF70-F1
#
_cell.length_a   1.000
_cell.length_b   1.000
_cell.length_c   1.000
_cell.angle_alpha   90.00
_cell.angle_beta   90.00
_cell.angle_gamma   90.00
#
_symmetry.space_group_name_H-M   'P 1'
#
loop_
_entity.id
_entity.type
_entity.pdbx_description
1 polymer ?
#
loop_
_entity_poly.entity_id
_entity_poly.type
_entity_poly.pdbx_seq_one_letter_code
_entity_poly.pdbx_strand_id
1 'polypeptide(L)'
;MAESPDGTDSVNESVDDNQLTIRIPNPKHYMARQSQWKGRRGKPRCDHCRLNNLKCDRVLPTCNHCAWANGRDCKYTPLPTPAHRGIPRCDRCRLKNLKCDRSLPVCNHCQEENEVECNYTPKKRHKVPTDHGNTKDRPMEPYTTKTASFLVSDMPAGAQVPLTAADSGMIAGPSGSHVFESELRTEPQIRQYMPPNTPPVRDGGAAMKEDNEGYHQGPDGQFTLGMIVTTPHIDPWTHPSFAPLPEAVLQALRAVNAIEMPVRHAFDEALGRFVAGLSSELRETATFTIESYSEVARAVSEGTIAELPPKLRMWATCHHARAGSRKSYLILLPRDAFYNMNPADEEKLRANYIVQTDGEANGSSSDRFPENGSNSLESAAVFERVPVQQQIYDILVFTHRNHGVASTMLFEARRIGIATITWPMVEMFIRLCPLCKMRAKGAPRPSMADEDIITFKPSISSASNR
;
A
#
# COMPACT_ATOMS: atom_id res chain seq x y z
N MET A 1 55.63 -34.10 -4.48
CA MET A 1 56.96 -33.91 -3.88
C MET A 1 57.63 -32.73 -4.56
N ALA A 2 57.60 -31.57 -3.91
CA ALA A 2 58.44 -30.42 -4.17
C ALA A 2 58.14 -29.40 -3.05
N GLU A 3 58.79 -29.63 -1.90
CA GLU A 3 58.85 -28.69 -0.78
C GLU A 3 60.14 -27.88 -0.89
N SER A 4 60.09 -26.59 -0.56
CA SER A 4 61.12 -25.77 0.11
C SER A 4 60.82 -24.26 -0.07
N PRO A 5 61.31 -23.36 0.79
CA PRO A 5 61.43 -23.49 2.25
C PRO A 5 60.96 -22.22 3.01
N ASP A 6 60.80 -22.40 4.31
CA ASP A 6 60.71 -21.38 5.35
C ASP A 6 61.86 -20.36 5.30
N GLY A 7 61.51 -19.10 5.51
CA GLY A 7 62.42 -17.99 5.77
C GLY A 7 61.89 -17.15 6.92
N THR A 8 62.25 -17.53 8.13
CA THR A 8 62.21 -16.67 9.32
C THR A 8 63.36 -15.67 9.24
N ASP A 9 63.10 -14.38 9.48
CA ASP A 9 63.87 -13.65 10.49
C ASP A 9 63.24 -12.28 10.82
N SER A 10 63.24 -12.05 12.13
CA SER A 10 62.81 -10.88 12.88
C SER A 10 63.92 -9.82 12.95
N VAL A 11 63.61 -8.53 12.77
CA VAL A 11 64.33 -7.42 13.44
C VAL A 11 63.38 -6.26 13.73
N ASN A 12 63.48 -5.80 14.98
CA ASN A 12 62.83 -4.67 15.63
C ASN A 12 63.36 -3.29 15.15
N GLU A 13 62.74 -2.24 15.68
CA GLU A 13 63.17 -0.82 15.72
C GLU A 13 62.73 0.05 14.53
N SER A 14 62.33 1.31 14.68
CA SER A 14 61.82 2.15 15.77
C SER A 14 61.54 3.53 15.13
N VAL A 15 60.68 4.34 15.74
CA VAL A 15 60.61 5.82 15.59
C VAL A 15 60.01 6.39 14.28
N ASP A 16 58.75 6.86 14.34
CA ASP A 16 58.40 8.29 14.17
C ASP A 16 56.87 8.51 14.28
N ASP A 17 56.40 8.76 15.51
CA ASP A 17 55.04 9.23 15.77
C ASP A 17 54.94 10.73 15.45
N ASN A 18 54.66 11.03 14.18
CA ASN A 18 54.32 12.38 13.75
C ASN A 18 52.89 12.73 14.20
N GLN A 19 52.86 13.57 15.22
CA GLN A 19 51.72 14.10 15.97
C GLN A 19 50.68 14.81 15.07
N LEU A 20 49.60 14.10 14.70
CA LEU A 20 48.41 14.71 14.09
C LEU A 20 47.63 15.51 15.15
N THR A 21 47.84 16.83 15.15
CA THR A 21 47.06 17.79 15.92
C THR A 21 45.67 17.98 15.30
N ILE A 22 44.71 17.16 15.72
CA ILE A 22 43.29 17.35 15.40
C ILE A 22 42.76 18.51 16.25
N ARG A 23 42.47 19.65 15.63
CA ARG A 23 41.80 20.79 16.27
C ARG A 23 40.36 20.41 16.64
N ILE A 24 40.13 20.17 17.93
CA ILE A 24 38.80 19.99 18.52
C ILE A 24 38.09 21.36 18.51
N PRO A 25 36.92 21.50 17.87
CA PRO A 25 36.14 22.73 17.96
C PRO A 25 35.59 22.96 19.38
N ASN A 26 35.77 24.18 19.85
CA ASN A 26 35.38 24.79 21.11
C ASN A 26 33.98 24.35 21.66
N PRO A 27 33.86 23.87 22.91
CA PRO A 27 32.64 23.27 23.47
C PRO A 27 31.55 24.26 23.93
N LYS A 28 31.53 25.50 23.44
CA LYS A 28 30.61 26.56 23.93
C LYS A 28 29.22 26.63 23.27
N HIS A 29 28.84 25.68 22.42
CA HIS A 29 27.51 25.66 21.77
C HIS A 29 26.59 24.49 22.17
N TYR A 30 26.78 23.92 23.36
CA TYR A 30 25.70 23.19 24.04
C TYR A 30 24.84 24.18 24.82
N MET A 31 23.75 24.66 24.23
CA MET A 31 22.54 25.14 24.94
C MET A 31 21.41 25.34 23.91
N ALA A 32 20.88 24.24 23.40
CA ALA A 32 19.48 24.11 23.00
C ALA A 32 19.20 22.65 22.61
N ARG A 33 19.05 21.77 23.61
CA ARG A 33 18.32 20.51 23.44
C ARG A 33 16.84 20.86 23.14
N GLN A 34 16.55 21.29 21.92
CA GLN A 34 15.23 21.06 21.36
C GLN A 34 15.12 19.56 21.15
N SER A 35 14.60 18.89 22.18
CA SER A 35 14.22 17.49 22.11
C SER A 35 13.38 17.27 20.85
N GLN A 36 13.98 16.57 19.86
CA GLN A 36 13.26 16.04 18.71
C GLN A 36 12.26 14.99 19.22
N TRP A 37 11.13 15.45 19.75
CA TRP A 37 9.97 14.61 20.00
C TRP A 37 9.32 14.31 18.64
N LYS A 38 9.99 13.51 17.82
CA LYS A 38 9.38 12.86 16.66
C LYS A 38 8.28 11.98 17.26
N GLY A 39 7.03 12.41 17.13
CA GLY A 39 5.90 11.83 17.81
C GLY A 39 5.76 10.35 17.48
N ARG A 40 6.33 9.46 18.31
CA ARG A 40 6.11 8.02 18.30
C ARG A 40 4.73 7.71 18.87
N ARG A 41 3.66 8.35 18.35
CA ARG A 41 2.28 7.99 18.65
C ARG A 41 2.07 6.59 18.08
N GLY A 42 2.06 5.58 18.95
CA GLY A 42 1.85 4.18 18.56
C GLY A 42 2.75 3.18 19.29
N LYS A 43 3.95 3.58 19.73
CA LYS A 43 4.79 2.68 20.55
C LYS A 43 4.28 2.64 22.00
N PRO A 44 4.15 1.46 22.63
CA PRO A 44 3.73 1.36 24.02
C PRO A 44 4.76 2.03 24.95
N ARG A 45 4.29 2.56 26.09
CA ARG A 45 5.16 2.92 27.22
C ARG A 45 5.70 1.62 27.85
N CYS A 46 6.91 1.64 28.42
CA CYS A 46 7.38 0.50 29.21
C CYS A 46 6.45 0.25 30.41
N ASP A 47 6.48 -0.97 30.95
CA ASP A 47 5.57 -1.41 32.01
C ASP A 47 5.68 -0.53 33.26
N HIS A 48 6.90 -0.18 33.65
CA HIS A 48 7.15 0.68 34.80
C HIS A 48 6.53 2.08 34.66
N CYS A 49 6.79 2.76 33.53
CA CYS A 49 6.20 4.07 33.27
C CYS A 49 4.69 4.00 33.01
N ARG A 50 4.18 2.88 32.50
CA ARG A 50 2.75 2.67 32.27
C ARG A 50 1.99 2.53 33.58
N LEU A 51 2.48 1.69 34.50
CA LEU A 51 1.86 1.44 35.81
C LEU A 51 1.84 2.69 36.69
N ASN A 52 2.92 3.48 36.67
CA ASN A 52 3.06 4.69 37.49
C ASN A 52 2.62 5.98 36.77
N ASN A 53 2.04 5.85 35.57
CA ASN A 53 1.64 6.96 34.70
C ASN A 53 2.74 8.01 34.43
N LEU A 54 3.99 7.58 34.35
CA LEU A 54 5.17 8.43 34.11
C LEU A 54 5.35 8.73 32.60
N LYS A 55 6.13 9.78 32.30
CA LYS A 55 6.57 10.07 30.92
C LYS A 55 7.59 9.03 30.48
N CYS A 56 7.34 8.40 29.34
CA CYS A 56 8.22 7.39 28.74
C CYS A 56 8.61 7.85 27.33
N ASP A 57 9.90 7.97 27.06
CA ASP A 57 10.46 8.32 25.76
C ASP A 57 10.49 7.12 24.79
N ARG A 58 10.26 5.89 25.31
CA ARG A 58 10.05 4.65 24.55
C ARG A 58 11.31 4.20 23.79
N VAL A 59 12.48 4.57 24.31
CA VAL A 59 13.77 4.07 23.84
C VAL A 59 13.93 2.63 24.33
N LEU A 60 14.35 1.73 23.43
CA LEU A 60 14.71 0.36 23.74
C LEU A 60 16.23 0.26 23.89
N PRO A 61 16.76 -0.60 24.76
CA PRO A 61 16.06 -1.53 25.65
C PRO A 61 15.45 -0.88 26.90
N THR A 62 15.99 0.26 27.34
CA THR A 62 15.57 0.97 28.56
C THR A 62 15.21 2.42 28.21
N CYS A 63 14.06 2.91 28.71
CA CYS A 63 13.61 4.29 28.52
C CYS A 63 14.46 5.24 29.39
N ASN A 64 14.68 6.51 28.98
CA ASN A 64 15.52 7.44 29.76
C ASN A 64 15.01 7.64 31.19
N HIS A 65 13.70 7.55 31.40
CA HIS A 65 13.12 7.69 32.73
C HIS A 65 13.49 6.52 33.66
N CYS A 66 13.49 5.28 33.15
CA CYS A 66 13.91 4.12 33.92
C CYS A 66 15.44 4.03 34.05
N ALA A 67 16.19 4.52 33.06
CA ALA A 67 17.65 4.52 33.09
C ALA A 67 18.22 5.31 34.27
N TRP A 68 17.55 6.40 34.68
CA TRP A 68 17.97 7.23 35.81
C TRP A 68 17.40 6.76 37.15
N ALA A 69 16.48 5.81 37.15
CA ALA A 69 15.77 5.36 38.35
C ALA A 69 16.48 4.22 39.10
N ASN A 70 17.80 4.04 38.91
CA ASN A 70 18.71 3.09 39.59
C ASN A 70 18.07 1.73 39.94
N GLY A 71 18.00 0.83 38.96
CA GLY A 71 17.67 -0.58 39.20
C GLY A 71 16.21 -0.99 38.98
N ARG A 72 15.39 -0.15 38.33
CA ARG A 72 14.02 -0.55 37.95
C ARG A 72 13.99 -1.21 36.58
N ASP A 73 13.35 -2.37 36.52
CA ASP A 73 13.19 -3.13 35.28
C ASP A 73 12.33 -2.37 34.25
N CYS A 74 12.96 -2.01 33.12
CA CYS A 74 12.31 -1.32 32.02
C CYS A 74 11.84 -2.31 30.96
N LYS A 75 10.88 -3.16 31.34
CA LYS A 75 10.30 -4.15 30.42
C LYS A 75 9.22 -3.52 29.53
N TYR A 76 9.15 -3.96 28.28
CA TYR A 76 8.07 -3.60 27.35
C TYR A 76 7.23 -4.85 27.08
N THR A 77 6.26 -5.12 27.94
CA THR A 77 5.29 -6.18 27.64
C THR A 77 4.44 -5.72 26.45
N PRO A 78 4.48 -6.44 25.30
CA PRO A 78 3.66 -6.10 24.15
C PRO A 78 2.20 -6.03 24.62
N LEU A 79 1.54 -4.90 24.33
CA LEU A 79 0.12 -4.80 24.59
C LEU A 79 -0.58 -5.94 23.85
N PRO A 80 -1.60 -6.60 24.44
CA PRO A 80 -2.47 -7.48 23.68
C PRO A 80 -2.91 -6.72 22.43
N THR A 81 -2.81 -7.39 21.28
CA THR A 81 -2.85 -6.76 19.96
C THR A 81 -4.02 -5.77 19.85
N PRO A 82 -3.87 -4.66 19.09
CA PRO A 82 -4.95 -3.69 18.89
C PRO A 82 -6.30 -4.29 18.44
N ALA A 83 -6.29 -5.53 17.93
CA ALA A 83 -7.46 -6.36 17.68
C ALA A 83 -8.44 -6.42 18.87
N HIS A 84 -7.96 -6.35 20.12
CA HIS A 84 -8.82 -6.39 21.31
C HIS A 84 -9.60 -5.08 21.56
N ARG A 85 -9.33 -3.98 20.85
CA ARG A 85 -10.15 -2.75 20.96
C ARG A 85 -11.48 -2.85 20.22
N GLY A 86 -11.58 -3.73 19.22
CA GLY A 86 -12.82 -3.97 18.47
C GLY A 86 -13.76 -5.01 19.09
N ILE A 87 -13.25 -5.83 20.02
CA ILE A 87 -14.02 -6.91 20.65
C ILE A 87 -14.90 -6.31 21.77
N PRO A 88 -16.23 -6.55 21.78
CA PRO A 88 -17.09 -6.10 22.87
C PRO A 88 -16.69 -6.75 24.19
N ARG A 89 -17.16 -6.23 25.33
CA ARG A 89 -17.09 -6.98 26.60
C ARG A 89 -17.87 -8.29 26.43
N CYS A 90 -17.40 -9.41 26.98
CA CYS A 90 -18.17 -10.66 26.99
C CYS A 90 -19.54 -10.43 27.66
N ASP A 91 -20.53 -11.25 27.31
CA ASP A 91 -21.92 -11.05 27.70
C ASP A 91 -22.10 -11.02 29.22
N ARG A 92 -21.37 -11.86 29.94
CA ARG A 92 -21.38 -11.92 31.42
C ARG A 92 -20.82 -10.63 32.06
N CYS A 93 -19.61 -10.21 31.65
CA CYS A 93 -19.06 -8.96 32.15
C CYS A 93 -19.89 -7.75 31.72
N ARG A 94 -20.58 -7.81 30.58
CA ARG A 94 -21.52 -6.77 30.14
C ARG A 94 -22.74 -6.70 31.05
N LEU A 95 -23.36 -7.85 31.36
CA LEU A 95 -24.54 -7.96 32.24
C LEU A 95 -24.22 -7.55 33.68
N LYS A 96 -23.08 -8.01 34.23
CA LYS A 96 -22.63 -7.66 35.59
C LYS A 96 -21.90 -6.31 35.68
N ASN A 97 -21.78 -5.59 34.55
CA ASN A 97 -21.04 -4.33 34.43
C ASN A 97 -19.58 -4.37 34.95
N LEU A 98 -18.90 -5.50 34.79
CA LEU A 98 -17.49 -5.69 35.15
C LEU A 98 -16.53 -5.20 34.05
N LYS A 99 -15.26 -5.01 34.40
CA LYS A 99 -14.20 -4.65 33.45
C LYS A 99 -13.67 -5.89 32.74
N CYS A 100 -14.21 -6.19 31.55
CA CYS A 100 -13.70 -7.27 30.71
C CYS A 100 -12.36 -6.87 30.04
N ASP A 101 -11.35 -7.70 30.21
CA ASP A 101 -10.04 -7.62 29.57
C ASP A 101 -10.02 -8.15 28.13
N ARG A 102 -11.08 -8.85 27.72
CA ARG A 102 -11.36 -9.32 26.35
C ARG A 102 -10.34 -10.33 25.84
N SER A 103 -9.71 -11.11 26.72
CA SER A 103 -8.91 -12.26 26.30
C SER A 103 -9.85 -13.32 25.71
N LEU A 104 -9.44 -13.87 24.56
CA LEU A 104 -10.10 -15.02 23.94
C LEU A 104 -9.29 -16.27 24.27
N PRO A 105 -9.94 -17.44 24.47
CA PRO A 105 -11.38 -17.68 24.38
C PRO A 105 -12.18 -17.23 25.61
N VAL A 106 -11.55 -17.10 26.78
CA VAL A 106 -12.19 -16.74 28.05
C VAL A 106 -11.50 -15.50 28.65
N CYS A 107 -12.29 -14.55 29.15
CA CYS A 107 -11.81 -13.34 29.83
C CYS A 107 -11.24 -13.68 31.22
N ASN A 108 -10.22 -12.98 31.72
CA ASN A 108 -9.60 -13.31 33.01
C ASN A 108 -10.61 -13.36 34.17
N HIS A 109 -11.61 -12.48 34.18
CA HIS A 109 -12.67 -12.53 35.20
C HIS A 109 -13.57 -13.75 35.11
N CYS A 110 -13.90 -14.23 33.91
CA CYS A 110 -14.67 -15.47 33.76
C CYS A 110 -13.82 -16.68 34.11
N GLN A 111 -12.51 -16.62 33.86
CA GLN A 111 -11.56 -17.67 34.23
C GLN A 111 -11.38 -17.76 35.76
N GLU A 112 -11.22 -16.64 36.45
CA GLU A 112 -11.07 -16.59 37.92
C GLU A 112 -12.31 -17.13 38.65
N GLU A 113 -13.50 -16.93 38.10
CA GLU A 113 -14.75 -17.42 38.66
C GLU A 113 -15.10 -18.86 38.21
N ASN A 114 -14.19 -19.56 37.51
CA ASN A 114 -14.38 -20.92 36.96
C ASN A 114 -15.64 -21.09 36.11
N GLU A 115 -15.97 -20.06 35.33
CA GLU A 115 -17.19 -20.04 34.53
C GLU A 115 -16.89 -20.40 33.08
N VAL A 116 -17.57 -21.45 32.62
CA VAL A 116 -17.28 -22.10 31.34
C VAL A 116 -17.82 -21.32 30.14
N GLU A 117 -18.77 -20.39 30.39
CA GLU A 117 -19.50 -19.68 29.33
C GLU A 117 -19.08 -18.19 29.23
N CYS A 118 -18.01 -17.93 28.48
CA CYS A 118 -17.52 -16.59 28.18
C CYS A 118 -17.80 -16.20 26.72
N ASN A 119 -19.05 -15.86 26.43
CA ASN A 119 -19.48 -15.54 25.07
C ASN A 119 -19.31 -14.04 24.73
N TYR A 120 -18.93 -13.74 23.48
CA TYR A 120 -18.72 -12.39 22.98
C TYR A 120 -19.75 -12.03 21.90
N THR A 121 -20.98 -11.70 22.29
CA THR A 121 -22.01 -11.32 21.31
C THR A 121 -21.77 -9.90 20.76
N PRO A 122 -21.66 -9.71 19.43
CA PRO A 122 -21.55 -8.39 18.80
C PRO A 122 -22.71 -7.48 19.22
N LYS A 123 -22.40 -6.27 19.71
CA LYS A 123 -23.43 -5.32 20.12
C LYS A 123 -24.20 -4.84 18.89
N LYS A 124 -25.42 -5.33 18.69
CA LYS A 124 -26.38 -4.84 17.68
C LYS A 124 -26.60 -3.34 17.96
N ARG A 125 -26.01 -2.46 17.13
CA ARG A 125 -26.23 -1.02 17.28
C ARG A 125 -27.71 -0.75 16.99
N HIS A 126 -28.42 -0.20 17.96
CA HIS A 126 -29.74 0.36 17.74
C HIS A 126 -29.55 1.50 16.73
N LYS A 127 -30.03 1.35 15.49
CA LYS A 127 -30.14 2.49 14.58
C LYS A 127 -31.16 3.44 15.22
N VAL A 128 -30.71 4.65 15.54
CA VAL A 128 -31.59 5.74 15.92
C VAL A 128 -32.37 6.12 14.65
N PRO A 129 -33.71 6.12 14.65
CA PRO A 129 -34.49 6.60 13.52
C PRO A 129 -34.14 8.07 13.24
N THR A 130 -33.58 8.35 12.07
CA THR A 130 -33.30 9.72 11.63
C THR A 130 -34.55 10.27 10.95
N ASP A 131 -35.51 10.72 11.75
CA ASP A 131 -36.63 11.56 11.31
C ASP A 131 -36.27 13.04 11.54
N HIS A 132 -35.78 13.70 10.50
CA HIS A 132 -35.98 15.14 10.32
C HIS A 132 -36.30 15.41 8.86
N GLY A 133 -37.60 15.42 8.59
CA GLY A 133 -38.17 15.86 7.32
C GLY A 133 -37.99 17.36 7.12
N ASN A 134 -37.74 17.73 5.87
CA ASN A 134 -38.05 19.06 5.35
C ASN A 134 -39.17 18.89 4.32
N THR A 135 -40.41 19.04 4.77
CA THR A 135 -41.56 19.35 3.92
C THR A 135 -41.63 20.86 3.75
N LYS A 136 -41.29 21.34 2.56
CA LYS A 136 -41.76 22.65 2.09
C LYS A 136 -41.89 22.58 0.57
N ASP A 137 -43.06 22.20 0.11
CA ASP A 137 -43.60 22.76 -1.11
C ASP A 137 -45.11 22.95 -0.99
N ARG A 138 -45.51 24.16 -1.38
CA ARG A 138 -46.85 24.74 -1.36
C ARG A 138 -47.22 24.93 -2.84
N PRO A 139 -48.43 24.52 -3.25
CA PRO A 139 -49.36 25.54 -3.77
C PRO A 139 -50.77 25.26 -3.22
N MET A 140 -51.40 26.20 -2.52
CA MET A 140 -52.27 27.24 -3.08
C MET A 140 -53.42 26.66 -3.91
N GLU A 141 -54.56 26.39 -3.27
CA GLU A 141 -55.93 26.80 -3.68
C GLU A 141 -56.91 26.62 -2.49
N PRO A 142 -57.81 27.60 -2.21
CA PRO A 142 -58.91 27.47 -1.25
C PRO A 142 -60.28 27.40 -1.95
N TYR A 143 -61.32 26.96 -1.20
CA TYR A 143 -62.75 26.75 -1.58
C TYR A 143 -63.01 25.35 -2.19
N THR A 144 -64.01 24.55 -1.86
CA THR A 144 -65.22 24.64 -1.01
C THR A 144 -65.73 23.23 -0.69
N THR A 145 -66.17 23.04 0.55
CA THR A 145 -67.47 22.47 0.98
C THR A 145 -68.10 21.26 0.25
N LYS A 146 -68.52 20.31 1.10
CA LYS A 146 -69.77 19.48 1.07
C LYS A 146 -69.71 18.02 0.57
N THR A 147 -69.96 17.15 1.56
CA THR A 147 -70.99 16.09 1.62
C THR A 147 -70.90 14.82 0.76
N ALA A 148 -70.83 13.71 1.52
CA ALA A 148 -71.78 12.59 1.57
C ALA A 148 -71.79 11.53 0.46
N SER A 149 -71.77 10.28 0.95
CA SER A 149 -72.54 9.10 0.51
C SER A 149 -72.37 8.60 -0.92
N PHE A 150 -72.09 7.30 -1.09
CA PHE A 150 -73.15 6.32 -1.35
C PHE A 150 -72.60 4.88 -1.36
N LEU A 151 -73.55 3.98 -1.20
CA LEU A 151 -73.56 2.54 -0.91
C LEU A 151 -73.27 1.62 -2.11
N VAL A 152 -72.79 0.41 -1.78
CA VAL A 152 -73.29 -0.94 -2.19
C VAL A 152 -73.07 -1.45 -3.63
N SER A 153 -72.48 -2.66 -3.73
CA SER A 153 -73.17 -3.86 -4.27
C SER A 153 -72.48 -5.16 -3.85
N ASP A 154 -73.34 -6.11 -3.46
CA ASP A 154 -73.08 -7.44 -2.90
C ASP A 154 -73.35 -8.56 -3.93
N MET A 155 -72.69 -9.72 -3.70
CA MET A 155 -73.16 -11.12 -3.90
C MET A 155 -73.32 -11.71 -5.34
N PRO A 156 -73.46 -13.06 -5.54
CA PRO A 156 -73.26 -14.21 -4.63
C PRO A 156 -72.59 -15.51 -5.19
N ALA A 157 -72.17 -16.35 -4.22
CA ALA A 157 -72.33 -17.81 -4.04
C ALA A 157 -71.98 -18.89 -5.11
N GLY A 158 -71.14 -19.84 -4.68
CA GLY A 158 -71.55 -21.25 -4.52
C GLY A 158 -70.77 -22.34 -5.27
N ALA A 159 -69.97 -23.15 -4.57
CA ALA A 159 -69.87 -24.62 -4.70
C ALA A 159 -68.72 -25.20 -3.82
N GLN A 160 -69.04 -26.24 -3.05
CA GLN A 160 -68.11 -27.13 -2.34
C GLN A 160 -67.60 -28.23 -3.30
N VAL A 161 -66.37 -28.76 -3.16
CA VAL A 161 -65.90 -30.12 -2.70
C VAL A 161 -64.33 -30.20 -2.80
N PRO A 162 -63.57 -31.27 -2.45
CA PRO A 162 -62.36 -31.14 -1.60
C PRO A 162 -61.04 -31.70 -2.21
N LEU A 163 -59.93 -31.54 -1.44
CA LEU A 163 -58.68 -32.35 -1.43
C LEU A 163 -57.90 -32.58 -2.73
N THR A 164 -56.66 -32.04 -2.78
CA THR A 164 -55.36 -32.67 -3.13
C THR A 164 -54.33 -31.56 -3.40
N ALA A 165 -53.31 -31.41 -2.55
CA ALA A 165 -51.96 -31.93 -2.74
C ALA A 165 -51.18 -31.29 -3.91
N ALA A 166 -50.29 -30.38 -3.53
CA ALA A 166 -49.02 -29.99 -4.16
C ALA A 166 -49.01 -29.57 -5.64
N ASP A 167 -48.91 -28.26 -5.87
CA ASP A 167 -47.96 -27.73 -6.85
C ASP A 167 -47.59 -26.25 -6.61
N SER A 168 -46.33 -25.94 -6.92
CA SER A 168 -45.78 -24.70 -7.47
C SER A 168 -45.85 -23.36 -6.72
N GLY A 169 -44.67 -22.75 -6.55
CA GLY A 169 -44.50 -21.35 -6.19
C GLY A 169 -43.05 -20.89 -6.30
N MET A 170 -42.65 -20.45 -7.50
CA MET A 170 -41.48 -19.60 -7.71
C MET A 170 -41.60 -18.29 -6.88
N ILE A 171 -40.47 -17.60 -6.64
CA ILE A 171 -40.28 -16.14 -6.91
C ILE A 171 -39.06 -15.58 -6.14
N ALA A 172 -38.11 -15.09 -6.94
CA ALA A 172 -37.26 -13.89 -6.83
C ALA A 172 -36.45 -13.55 -5.55
N GLY A 173 -35.14 -13.31 -5.77
CA GLY A 173 -34.27 -12.54 -4.88
C GLY A 173 -34.57 -11.03 -4.86
N PRO A 174 -33.78 -10.24 -4.12
CA PRO A 174 -32.75 -9.49 -4.85
C PRO A 174 -31.40 -9.30 -4.13
N SER A 175 -30.41 -9.01 -4.98
CA SER A 175 -29.04 -8.55 -4.73
C SER A 175 -28.93 -7.31 -3.82
N GLY A 176 -27.78 -7.20 -3.15
CA GLY A 176 -27.32 -5.95 -2.53
C GLY A 176 -25.87 -6.03 -2.06
N SER A 177 -24.93 -5.79 -2.96
CA SER A 177 -23.49 -5.64 -2.69
C SER A 177 -23.19 -4.38 -1.87
N HIS A 178 -22.41 -4.48 -0.80
CA HIS A 178 -21.81 -3.31 -0.15
C HIS A 178 -20.28 -3.36 -0.25
N VAL A 179 -19.77 -2.39 -1.02
CA VAL A 179 -18.35 -2.07 -1.23
C VAL A 179 -17.80 -1.36 0.01
N PHE A 180 -16.55 -1.65 0.35
CA PHE A 180 -15.78 -1.04 1.44
C PHE A 180 -15.56 0.46 1.21
N GLU A 181 -15.96 1.29 2.17
CA GLU A 181 -15.66 2.73 2.22
C GLU A 181 -14.24 2.91 2.79
N SER A 182 -13.32 3.44 1.97
CA SER A 182 -11.95 3.75 2.37
C SER A 182 -11.92 5.11 3.08
N GLU A 183 -11.52 5.12 4.35
CA GLU A 183 -11.24 6.32 5.14
C GLU A 183 -10.24 7.25 4.40
N LEU A 184 -10.74 8.38 3.91
CA LEU A 184 -9.95 9.52 3.44
C LEU A 184 -9.20 10.11 4.63
N ARG A 185 -7.91 9.80 4.73
CA ARG A 185 -7.01 10.41 5.70
C ARG A 185 -6.34 11.63 5.06
N THR A 186 -6.50 12.77 5.70
CA THR A 186 -5.94 14.06 5.31
C THR A 186 -4.42 13.99 5.11
N GLU A 187 -4.01 14.30 3.89
CA GLU A 187 -2.62 14.41 3.47
C GLU A 187 -1.96 15.62 4.17
N PRO A 188 -0.80 15.46 4.82
CA PRO A 188 -0.09 16.59 5.39
C PRO A 188 0.56 17.39 4.24
N GLN A 189 0.16 18.66 4.10
CA GLN A 189 0.84 19.61 3.21
C GLN A 189 2.33 19.72 3.61
N ILE A 190 3.19 19.05 2.86
CA ILE A 190 4.64 19.23 2.93
C ILE A 190 4.93 20.56 2.25
N ARG A 191 5.11 21.62 3.03
CA ARG A 191 5.70 22.87 2.53
C ARG A 191 7.09 22.54 1.98
N GLN A 192 7.22 22.62 0.67
CA GLN A 192 8.52 22.57 -0.01
C GLN A 192 9.39 23.68 0.57
N TYR A 193 10.53 23.29 1.13
CA TYR A 193 11.54 24.21 1.61
C TYR A 193 12.20 24.85 0.39
N MET A 194 11.92 26.14 0.15
CA MET A 194 12.72 26.95 -0.76
C MET A 194 14.02 27.35 -0.04
N PRO A 195 15.20 27.08 -0.63
CA PRO A 195 16.47 27.52 -0.07
C PRO A 195 16.49 29.05 0.04
N PRO A 196 17.01 29.62 1.14
CA PRO A 196 17.21 31.06 1.25
C PRO A 196 18.34 31.45 0.29
N ASN A 197 17.97 31.87 -0.92
CA ASN A 197 18.74 32.65 -1.92
C ASN A 197 18.17 32.48 -3.35
N THR A 198 16.96 31.94 -3.54
CA THR A 198 16.31 31.99 -4.85
C THR A 198 16.06 33.45 -5.25
N PRO A 199 16.64 33.95 -6.35
CA PRO A 199 16.40 35.31 -6.79
C PRO A 199 14.91 35.47 -7.14
N PRO A 200 14.29 36.62 -6.80
CA PRO A 200 12.87 36.83 -7.06
C PRO A 200 12.59 36.73 -8.57
N VAL A 201 11.64 35.86 -8.94
CA VAL A 201 11.08 35.81 -10.28
C VAL A 201 10.38 37.14 -10.52
N ARG A 202 11.02 37.99 -11.31
CA ARG A 202 10.55 39.32 -11.65
C ARG A 202 9.49 39.16 -12.74
N ASP A 203 8.23 39.20 -12.33
CA ASP A 203 7.09 39.29 -13.23
C ASP A 203 7.05 40.72 -13.79
N GLY A 204 7.05 40.86 -15.11
CA GLY A 204 7.01 42.19 -15.75
C GLY A 204 7.61 42.21 -17.15
N GLY A 205 6.73 42.13 -18.14
CA GLY A 205 7.04 42.49 -19.52
C GLY A 205 7.51 43.93 -19.63
N ALA A 206 8.77 44.10 -20.02
CA ALA A 206 9.29 45.33 -20.56
C ALA A 206 10.42 44.96 -21.53
N ALA A 207 10.27 45.42 -22.78
CA ALA A 207 11.28 45.28 -23.82
C ALA A 207 12.57 45.97 -23.34
N MET A 208 13.58 45.18 -22.99
CA MET A 208 14.92 45.66 -22.69
C MET A 208 15.79 45.48 -23.92
N LYS A 209 16.37 46.61 -24.34
CA LYS A 209 17.41 46.71 -25.36
C LYS A 209 18.61 45.84 -24.99
N GLU A 210 19.25 45.29 -26.01
CA GLU A 210 20.59 44.76 -25.95
C GLU A 210 21.53 45.84 -25.44
N ASP A 211 21.95 45.72 -24.17
CA ASP A 211 23.19 46.32 -23.71
C ASP A 211 24.03 45.25 -23.04
N ASN A 212 25.20 45.16 -23.65
CA ASN A 212 26.42 44.43 -23.37
C ASN A 212 26.94 44.64 -21.93
N GLU A 213 27.80 43.70 -21.52
CA GLU A 213 28.79 43.77 -20.43
C GLU A 213 28.36 43.43 -18.99
N GLY A 214 29.12 42.48 -18.40
CA GLY A 214 29.12 42.28 -16.95
C GLY A 214 29.47 40.89 -16.43
N TYR A 215 30.14 40.01 -17.18
CA TYR A 215 30.75 38.81 -16.57
C TYR A 215 31.94 39.25 -15.71
N HIS A 216 31.74 39.38 -14.41
CA HIS A 216 32.81 39.56 -13.44
C HIS A 216 33.69 38.30 -13.40
N GLN A 217 34.76 38.30 -14.19
CA GLN A 217 35.91 37.41 -14.03
C GLN A 217 36.65 37.82 -12.75
N GLY A 218 36.74 36.90 -11.78
CA GLY A 218 37.72 37.03 -10.71
C GLY A 218 39.14 37.01 -11.29
N PRO A 219 40.12 37.68 -10.65
CA PRO A 219 41.48 37.87 -11.17
C PRO A 219 42.28 36.59 -11.37
N ASP A 220 41.78 35.44 -10.89
CA ASP A 220 42.52 34.19 -10.88
C ASP A 220 42.14 33.23 -12.03
N GLY A 221 41.19 33.60 -12.89
CA GLY A 221 40.82 32.86 -14.11
C GLY A 221 40.34 31.40 -13.92
N GLN A 222 40.38 30.87 -12.70
CA GLN A 222 39.85 29.56 -12.35
C GLN A 222 38.35 29.68 -12.10
N PHE A 223 37.57 29.31 -13.11
CA PHE A 223 36.19 28.89 -12.88
C PHE A 223 36.23 27.65 -11.99
N THR A 224 36.13 27.83 -10.67
CA THR A 224 35.57 26.80 -9.80
C THR A 224 34.12 26.65 -10.20
N LEU A 225 33.86 25.92 -11.29
CA LEU A 225 32.60 25.23 -11.51
C LEU A 225 32.43 24.31 -10.31
N GLY A 226 31.81 24.83 -9.24
CA GLY A 226 31.35 24.02 -8.15
C GLY A 226 30.55 22.90 -8.78
N MET A 227 31.06 21.67 -8.67
CA MET A 227 30.41 20.48 -9.21
C MET A 227 28.96 20.52 -8.74
N ILE A 228 28.04 20.85 -9.65
CA ILE A 228 26.62 20.71 -9.41
C ILE A 228 26.42 19.20 -9.40
N VAL A 229 26.49 18.61 -8.20
CA VAL A 229 26.10 17.22 -7.97
C VAL A 229 24.59 17.19 -8.12
N THR A 230 24.12 17.12 -9.37
CA THR A 230 22.72 16.81 -9.64
C THR A 230 22.47 15.45 -9.02
N THR A 231 21.62 15.40 -7.99
CA THR A 231 21.21 14.13 -7.40
C THR A 231 20.67 13.25 -8.52
N PRO A 232 21.20 12.04 -8.72
CA PRO A 232 20.74 11.19 -9.81
C PRO A 232 19.27 10.84 -9.53
N HIS A 233 18.40 11.23 -10.46
CA HIS A 233 16.98 10.91 -10.44
C HIS A 233 16.73 9.61 -11.19
N ILE A 234 15.62 8.93 -10.87
CA ILE A 234 15.18 7.76 -11.63
C ILE A 234 14.47 8.26 -12.89
N ASP A 235 15.03 7.95 -14.05
CA ASP A 235 14.37 8.15 -15.33
C ASP A 235 13.38 6.99 -15.57
N PRO A 236 12.06 7.27 -15.60
CA PRO A 236 11.07 6.23 -15.86
C PRO A 236 11.20 5.71 -17.28
N TRP A 237 10.94 4.42 -17.49
CA TRP A 237 10.90 3.87 -18.84
C TRP A 237 9.73 4.45 -19.64
N THR A 238 10.01 4.90 -20.86
CA THR A 238 9.02 5.46 -21.79
C THR A 238 9.20 4.89 -23.18
N HIS A 239 8.09 4.59 -23.87
CA HIS A 239 8.11 4.17 -25.26
C HIS A 239 6.85 4.71 -25.97
N PRO A 240 6.95 5.29 -27.20
CA PRO A 240 5.83 5.97 -27.85
C PRO A 240 4.62 5.05 -28.11
N SER A 241 4.87 3.77 -28.40
CA SER A 241 3.80 2.79 -28.67
C SER A 241 3.13 2.22 -27.41
N PHE A 242 3.59 2.50 -26.20
CA PHE A 242 3.06 1.90 -24.96
C PHE A 242 2.51 3.00 -24.05
N ALA A 243 1.41 2.69 -23.36
CA ALA A 243 0.85 3.65 -22.41
C ALA A 243 1.85 3.89 -21.27
N PRO A 244 2.13 5.16 -20.91
CA PRO A 244 3.00 5.46 -19.78
C PRO A 244 2.35 5.01 -18.46
N LEU A 245 3.16 4.85 -17.40
CA LEU A 245 2.65 4.65 -16.04
C LEU A 245 1.75 5.83 -15.61
N PRO A 246 0.85 5.64 -14.63
CA PRO A 246 0.01 6.73 -14.13
C PRO A 246 0.85 7.95 -13.71
N GLU A 247 0.36 9.16 -13.99
CA GLU A 247 1.14 10.40 -13.78
C GLU A 247 1.61 10.55 -12.32
N ALA A 248 0.78 10.16 -11.35
CA ALA A 248 1.17 10.16 -9.93
C ALA A 248 2.39 9.26 -9.64
N VAL A 249 2.54 8.15 -10.36
CA VAL A 249 3.71 7.26 -10.26
C VAL A 249 4.92 7.94 -10.89
N LEU A 250 4.78 8.52 -12.09
CA LEU A 250 5.87 9.23 -12.77
C LEU A 250 6.39 10.41 -11.95
N GLN A 251 5.51 11.21 -11.36
CA GLN A 251 5.89 12.32 -10.47
C GLN A 251 6.63 11.83 -9.24
N ALA A 252 6.17 10.74 -8.63
CA ALA A 252 6.84 10.16 -7.47
C ALA A 252 8.23 9.61 -7.83
N LEU A 253 8.40 8.98 -9.00
CA LEU A 253 9.70 8.46 -9.45
C LEU A 253 10.74 9.57 -9.62
N ARG A 254 10.35 10.73 -10.16
CA ARG A 254 11.24 11.90 -10.28
C ARG A 254 11.74 12.40 -8.91
N ALA A 255 10.97 12.20 -7.85
CA ALA A 255 11.34 12.59 -6.48
C ALA A 255 12.20 11.54 -5.74
N VAL A 256 12.35 10.32 -6.28
CA VAL A 256 13.14 9.26 -5.65
C VAL A 256 14.63 9.45 -5.95
N ASN A 257 15.46 9.34 -4.91
CA ASN A 257 16.90 9.33 -5.04
C ASN A 257 17.39 8.00 -5.60
N ALA A 258 18.03 8.00 -6.78
CA ALA A 258 18.47 6.77 -7.44
C ALA A 258 19.55 6.01 -6.66
N ILE A 259 20.35 6.68 -5.82
CA ILE A 259 21.41 6.05 -5.00
C ILE A 259 20.81 5.11 -3.94
N GLU A 260 19.56 5.37 -3.53
CA GLU A 260 18.87 4.59 -2.50
C GLU A 260 18.20 3.32 -3.07
N MET A 261 18.16 3.19 -4.39
CA MET A 261 17.44 2.15 -5.11
C MET A 261 18.39 1.13 -5.76
N PRO A 262 17.93 -0.10 -6.06
CA PRO A 262 18.69 -1.02 -6.91
C PRO A 262 19.04 -0.39 -8.26
N VAL A 263 20.23 -0.68 -8.78
CA VAL A 263 20.59 -0.29 -10.15
C VAL A 263 19.70 -1.06 -11.13
N ARG A 264 19.06 -0.36 -12.09
CA ARG A 264 18.13 -0.96 -13.06
C ARG A 264 18.71 -2.19 -13.76
N HIS A 265 19.92 -2.07 -14.31
CA HIS A 265 20.58 -3.18 -15.00
C HIS A 265 20.74 -4.43 -14.12
N ALA A 266 21.10 -4.27 -12.85
CA ALA A 266 21.25 -5.39 -11.92
C ALA A 266 19.90 -6.07 -11.62
N PHE A 267 18.81 -5.30 -11.56
CA PHE A 267 17.46 -5.84 -11.44
C PHE A 267 17.03 -6.58 -12.71
N ASP A 268 17.23 -5.98 -13.89
CA ASP A 268 16.85 -6.59 -15.17
C ASP A 268 17.58 -7.91 -15.41
N GLU A 269 18.86 -7.99 -15.06
CA GLU A 269 19.63 -9.23 -15.15
C GLU A 269 19.09 -10.30 -14.18
N ALA A 270 18.78 -9.91 -12.94
CA ALA A 270 18.21 -10.82 -11.95
C ALA A 270 16.81 -11.31 -12.36
N LEU A 271 15.97 -10.43 -12.92
CA LEU A 271 14.66 -10.76 -13.45
C LEU A 271 14.78 -11.69 -14.65
N GLY A 272 15.70 -11.43 -15.57
CA GLY A 272 16.00 -12.29 -16.71
C GLY A 272 16.42 -13.71 -16.29
N ARG A 273 17.32 -13.84 -15.31
CA ARG A 273 17.74 -15.13 -14.76
C ARG A 273 16.56 -15.85 -14.08
N PHE A 274 15.72 -15.14 -13.35
CA PHE A 274 14.52 -15.70 -12.72
C PHE A 274 13.55 -16.25 -13.77
N VAL A 275 13.19 -15.44 -14.78
CA VAL A 275 12.27 -15.85 -15.86
C VAL A 275 12.83 -17.02 -16.67
N ALA A 276 14.14 -17.03 -16.94
CA ALA A 276 14.80 -18.16 -17.59
C ALA A 276 14.73 -19.46 -16.77
N GLY A 277 14.74 -19.36 -15.44
CA GLY A 277 14.60 -20.49 -14.52
C GLY A 277 13.17 -21.02 -14.35
N LEU A 278 12.16 -20.30 -14.85
CA LEU A 278 10.77 -20.77 -14.85
C LEU A 278 10.56 -21.88 -15.89
N SER A 279 9.56 -22.72 -15.63
CA SER A 279 9.07 -23.68 -16.63
C SER A 279 8.63 -22.93 -17.89
N SER A 280 8.73 -23.60 -19.06
CA SER A 280 8.34 -23.00 -20.33
C SER A 280 6.87 -22.54 -20.34
N GLU A 281 6.02 -23.14 -19.52
CA GLU A 281 4.61 -22.75 -19.35
C GLU A 281 4.45 -21.41 -18.66
N LEU A 282 5.19 -21.18 -17.57
CA LEU A 282 5.11 -19.95 -16.79
C LEU A 282 5.90 -18.81 -17.44
N ARG A 283 6.98 -19.13 -18.17
CA ARG A 283 7.87 -18.12 -18.77
C ARG A 283 7.13 -17.14 -19.69
N GLU A 284 6.20 -17.63 -20.50
CA GLU A 284 5.46 -16.83 -21.48
C GLU A 284 4.45 -15.87 -20.83
N THR A 285 4.03 -16.12 -19.59
CA THR A 285 2.95 -15.38 -18.90
C THR A 285 3.39 -14.70 -17.61
N ALA A 286 4.61 -14.98 -17.14
CA ALA A 286 5.17 -14.38 -15.92
C ALA A 286 5.51 -12.89 -16.09
N THR A 287 6.05 -12.53 -17.26
CA THR A 287 6.35 -11.15 -17.66
C THR A 287 6.19 -11.02 -19.16
N PHE A 288 5.73 -9.88 -19.63
CA PHE A 288 5.56 -9.62 -21.06
C PHE A 288 6.70 -8.78 -21.61
N THR A 289 7.47 -9.34 -22.54
CA THR A 289 8.43 -8.54 -23.33
C THR A 289 7.65 -7.56 -24.21
N ILE A 290 8.35 -6.60 -24.84
CA ILE A 290 7.74 -5.63 -25.74
C ILE A 290 6.96 -6.34 -26.86
N GLU A 291 7.54 -7.39 -27.42
CA GLU A 291 7.00 -8.17 -28.53
C GLU A 291 5.73 -8.90 -28.09
N SER A 292 5.80 -9.73 -27.04
CA SER A 292 4.66 -10.52 -26.57
C SER A 292 3.55 -9.63 -26.01
N TYR A 293 3.88 -8.52 -25.34
CA TYR A 293 2.91 -7.55 -24.89
C TYR A 293 2.15 -6.94 -26.06
N SER A 294 2.86 -6.47 -27.09
CA SER A 294 2.24 -5.83 -28.26
C SER A 294 1.35 -6.78 -29.05
N GLU A 295 1.74 -8.06 -29.15
CA GLU A 295 0.96 -9.11 -29.80
C GLU A 295 -0.36 -9.36 -29.05
N VAL A 296 -0.30 -9.55 -27.73
CA VAL A 296 -1.49 -9.74 -26.89
C VAL A 296 -2.37 -8.49 -26.91
N ALA A 297 -1.79 -7.30 -26.76
CA ALA A 297 -2.54 -6.05 -26.79
C ALA A 297 -3.29 -5.85 -28.11
N ARG A 298 -2.63 -6.14 -29.24
CA ARG A 298 -3.24 -6.08 -30.57
C ARG A 298 -4.37 -7.09 -30.71
N ALA A 299 -4.12 -8.36 -30.39
CA ALA A 299 -5.11 -9.42 -30.49
C ALA A 299 -6.35 -9.16 -29.62
N VAL A 300 -6.16 -8.60 -28.42
CA VAL A 300 -7.27 -8.19 -27.54
C VAL A 300 -8.03 -7.00 -28.13
N SER A 301 -7.34 -6.03 -28.74
CA SER A 301 -8.00 -4.85 -29.34
C SER A 301 -8.78 -5.18 -30.62
N GLU A 302 -8.30 -6.13 -31.41
CA GLU A 302 -8.88 -6.54 -32.69
C GLU A 302 -9.89 -7.69 -32.54
N GLY A 303 -9.98 -8.31 -31.36
CA GLY A 303 -10.84 -9.47 -31.13
C GLY A 303 -10.29 -10.78 -31.70
N THR A 304 -9.01 -10.83 -32.06
CA THR A 304 -8.31 -11.99 -32.65
C THR A 304 -7.58 -12.84 -31.60
N ILE A 305 -8.07 -12.88 -30.35
CA ILE A 305 -7.46 -13.66 -29.24
C ILE A 305 -7.26 -15.14 -29.60
N ALA A 306 -8.11 -15.71 -30.46
CA ALA A 306 -8.01 -17.09 -30.92
C ALA A 306 -6.71 -17.39 -31.71
N GLU A 307 -6.10 -16.38 -32.32
CA GLU A 307 -4.86 -16.50 -33.11
C GLU A 307 -3.61 -16.51 -32.22
N LEU A 308 -3.72 -16.09 -30.95
CA LEU A 308 -2.60 -16.10 -30.03
C LEU A 308 -2.07 -17.52 -29.77
N PRO A 309 -0.76 -17.65 -29.44
CA PRO A 309 -0.19 -18.89 -28.93
C PRO A 309 -1.06 -19.49 -27.81
N PRO A 310 -1.23 -20.82 -27.74
CA PRO A 310 -2.22 -21.45 -26.85
C PRO A 310 -2.15 -20.98 -25.39
N LYS A 311 -0.95 -20.74 -24.85
CA LYS A 311 -0.76 -20.29 -23.47
C LYS A 311 -1.17 -18.82 -23.27
N LEU A 312 -0.81 -17.94 -24.20
CA LEU A 312 -1.22 -16.53 -24.17
C LEU A 312 -2.72 -16.38 -24.37
N ARG A 313 -3.30 -17.20 -25.26
CA ARG A 313 -4.76 -17.29 -25.44
C ARG A 313 -5.47 -17.71 -24.16
N MET A 314 -4.98 -18.77 -23.51
CA MET A 314 -5.53 -19.25 -22.25
C MET A 314 -5.43 -18.16 -21.18
N TRP A 315 -4.26 -17.53 -21.03
CA TRP A 315 -4.04 -16.43 -20.10
C TRP A 315 -5.00 -15.26 -20.35
N ALA A 316 -5.08 -14.76 -21.58
CA ALA A 316 -5.94 -13.64 -21.94
C ALA A 316 -7.43 -13.95 -21.69
N THR A 317 -7.85 -15.18 -21.96
CA THR A 317 -9.23 -15.64 -21.73
C THR A 317 -9.53 -15.77 -20.24
N CYS A 318 -8.65 -16.41 -19.46
CA CYS A 318 -8.84 -16.62 -18.02
C CYS A 318 -8.83 -15.31 -17.23
N HIS A 319 -8.03 -14.34 -17.65
CA HIS A 319 -7.94 -13.03 -17.00
C HIS A 319 -8.88 -11.97 -17.59
N HIS A 320 -9.76 -12.36 -18.53
CA HIS A 320 -10.69 -11.45 -19.21
C HIS A 320 -10.00 -10.20 -19.75
N ALA A 321 -8.84 -10.37 -20.41
CA ALA A 321 -8.02 -9.25 -20.87
C ALA A 321 -8.81 -8.31 -21.80
N ARG A 322 -8.63 -7.00 -21.60
CA ARG A 322 -9.30 -5.92 -22.34
C ARG A 322 -8.29 -4.91 -22.87
N ALA A 323 -8.60 -4.28 -24.00
CA ALA A 323 -7.83 -3.16 -24.52
C ALA A 323 -8.09 -1.92 -23.67
N GLY A 324 -7.01 -1.27 -23.21
CA GLY A 324 -7.06 -0.10 -22.33
C GLY A 324 -6.74 1.24 -22.99
N SER A 325 -6.38 1.23 -24.27
CA SER A 325 -6.03 2.43 -25.04
C SER A 325 -6.33 2.17 -26.53
N ARG A 326 -6.61 3.24 -27.27
CA ARG A 326 -6.74 3.22 -28.74
C ARG A 326 -5.47 3.71 -29.44
N LYS A 327 -4.63 4.47 -28.75
CA LYS A 327 -3.41 5.10 -29.29
C LYS A 327 -2.14 4.30 -28.98
N SER A 328 -2.14 3.60 -27.86
CA SER A 328 -0.97 2.89 -27.35
C SER A 328 -1.37 1.46 -26.95
N TYR A 329 -0.38 0.59 -26.86
CA TYR A 329 -0.59 -0.74 -26.28
C TYR A 329 -0.80 -0.59 -24.77
N LEU A 330 -1.99 -0.98 -24.32
CA LEU A 330 -2.34 -1.12 -22.91
C LEU A 330 -3.31 -2.28 -22.74
N ILE A 331 -2.97 -3.24 -21.88
CA ILE A 331 -3.82 -4.34 -21.47
C ILE A 331 -4.38 -4.04 -20.08
N LEU A 332 -5.70 -4.15 -19.94
CA LEU A 332 -6.43 -4.06 -18.69
C LEU A 332 -6.99 -5.42 -18.30
N LEU A 333 -6.95 -5.71 -17.01
CA LEU A 333 -7.65 -6.85 -16.40
C LEU A 333 -8.73 -6.28 -15.48
N PRO A 334 -9.99 -6.73 -15.55
CA PRO A 334 -10.95 -6.47 -14.48
C PRO A 334 -10.37 -6.97 -13.15
N ARG A 335 -10.72 -6.35 -12.01
CA ARG A 335 -10.41 -6.95 -10.70
C ARG A 335 -11.41 -8.05 -10.39
N ASP A 336 -10.99 -9.06 -9.63
CA ASP A 336 -11.82 -10.22 -9.24
C ASP A 336 -13.22 -9.84 -8.72
N ALA A 337 -13.32 -8.76 -7.94
CA ALA A 337 -14.58 -8.27 -7.36
C ALA A 337 -15.60 -7.82 -8.43
N PHE A 338 -15.16 -7.56 -9.65
CA PHE A 338 -15.96 -7.05 -10.77
C PHE A 338 -16.07 -8.04 -11.92
N TYR A 339 -15.61 -9.30 -11.78
CA TYR A 339 -15.75 -10.32 -12.83
C TYR A 339 -17.21 -10.61 -13.20
N ASN A 340 -18.13 -10.42 -12.25
CA ASN A 340 -19.57 -10.62 -12.44
C ASN A 340 -20.33 -9.31 -12.74
N MET A 341 -19.62 -8.23 -13.09
CA MET A 341 -20.25 -6.96 -13.48
C MET A 341 -21.04 -7.16 -14.79
N ASN A 342 -22.12 -6.39 -14.96
CA ASN A 342 -22.85 -6.36 -16.22
C ASN A 342 -21.89 -5.92 -17.35
N PRO A 343 -21.78 -6.68 -18.47
CA PRO A 343 -20.89 -6.35 -19.57
C PRO A 343 -21.07 -4.93 -20.12
N ALA A 344 -22.29 -4.40 -20.11
CA ALA A 344 -22.55 -3.03 -20.57
C ALA A 344 -21.94 -1.96 -19.64
N ASP A 345 -21.97 -2.20 -18.32
CA ASP A 345 -21.37 -1.31 -17.32
C ASP A 345 -19.84 -1.42 -17.33
N GLU A 346 -19.30 -2.64 -17.47
CA GLU A 346 -17.86 -2.90 -17.65
C GLU A 346 -17.34 -2.14 -18.87
N GLU A 347 -18.01 -2.26 -20.02
CA GLU A 347 -17.62 -1.59 -21.26
C GLU A 347 -17.67 -0.06 -21.13
N LYS A 348 -18.69 0.47 -20.44
CA LYS A 348 -18.77 1.91 -20.14
C LYS A 348 -17.59 2.39 -19.30
N LEU A 349 -17.25 1.65 -18.24
CA LEU A 349 -16.11 1.98 -17.37
C LEU A 349 -14.78 1.85 -18.11
N ARG A 350 -14.64 0.87 -19.01
CA ARG A 350 -13.47 0.67 -19.87
C ARG A 350 -13.31 1.82 -20.87
N ALA A 351 -14.40 2.24 -21.53
CA ALA A 351 -14.39 3.36 -22.45
C ALA A 351 -13.96 4.66 -21.75
N ASN A 352 -14.45 4.91 -20.53
CA ASN A 352 -13.98 6.03 -19.70
C ASN A 352 -12.48 5.94 -19.37
N TYR A 353 -11.98 4.73 -19.07
CA TYR A 353 -10.56 4.50 -18.80
C TYR A 353 -9.68 4.85 -20.02
N ILE A 354 -10.12 4.46 -21.22
CA ILE A 354 -9.44 4.75 -22.49
C ILE A 354 -9.33 6.26 -22.69
N VAL A 355 -10.45 7.00 -22.53
CA VAL A 355 -10.46 8.46 -22.71
C VAL A 355 -9.48 9.16 -21.76
N GLN A 356 -9.42 8.69 -20.50
CA GLN A 356 -8.47 9.21 -19.51
C GLN A 356 -7.01 8.89 -19.88
N THR A 357 -6.75 7.67 -20.36
CA THR A 357 -5.39 7.23 -20.72
C THR A 357 -4.87 7.90 -21.99
N ASP A 358 -5.72 8.06 -23.01
CA ASP A 358 -5.33 8.57 -24.33
C ASP A 358 -5.27 10.10 -24.41
N GLY A 359 -5.58 10.79 -23.30
CA GLY A 359 -5.59 12.24 -23.22
C GLY A 359 -6.60 12.89 -24.15
N GLU A 360 -7.63 12.17 -24.61
CA GLU A 360 -8.69 12.68 -25.48
C GLU A 360 -9.74 13.51 -24.72
N ALA A 361 -9.27 14.36 -23.80
CA ALA A 361 -10.06 15.46 -23.29
C ALA A 361 -10.14 16.56 -24.37
N ASN A 362 -10.75 16.23 -25.51
CA ASN A 362 -11.15 17.21 -26.50
C ASN A 362 -12.11 18.21 -25.84
N GLY A 363 -11.63 19.44 -25.68
CA GLY A 363 -12.43 20.61 -25.29
C GLY A 363 -12.35 20.96 -23.80
N SER A 364 -11.55 21.97 -23.50
CA SER A 364 -11.74 22.93 -22.39
C SER A 364 -12.31 22.32 -21.10
N SER A 365 -11.43 21.71 -20.32
CA SER A 365 -11.67 21.17 -18.98
C SER A 365 -12.01 22.22 -17.91
N SER A 366 -12.44 23.43 -18.29
CA SER A 366 -12.85 24.48 -17.35
C SER A 366 -14.33 24.41 -16.93
N ASP A 367 -15.17 23.60 -17.60
CA ASP A 367 -16.62 23.56 -17.33
C ASP A 367 -17.18 22.16 -16.95
N ARG A 368 -16.31 21.17 -16.73
CA ARG A 368 -16.77 19.78 -16.53
C ARG A 368 -17.10 19.47 -15.06
N PHE A 369 -18.39 19.65 -14.80
CA PHE A 369 -19.24 18.95 -13.84
C PHE A 369 -19.04 19.26 -12.34
N PRO A 370 -19.98 19.99 -11.71
CA PRO A 370 -20.05 20.03 -10.25
C PRO A 370 -20.41 18.63 -9.73
N GLU A 371 -19.40 17.96 -9.18
CA GLU A 371 -19.30 17.43 -7.81
C GLU A 371 -20.59 16.98 -7.06
N ASN A 372 -21.66 16.57 -7.73
CA ASN A 372 -22.82 15.96 -7.07
C ASN A 372 -22.68 14.43 -6.99
N GLY A 373 -21.66 14.00 -6.25
CA GLY A 373 -21.88 13.35 -4.94
C GLY A 373 -22.40 11.92 -4.85
N SER A 374 -22.60 11.14 -5.92
CA SER A 374 -23.03 9.75 -5.74
C SER A 374 -22.38 8.74 -6.70
N ASN A 375 -21.29 8.14 -6.21
CA ASN A 375 -20.81 6.80 -6.54
C ASN A 375 -20.59 6.46 -8.03
N SER A 376 -20.04 7.38 -8.83
CA SER A 376 -19.41 6.96 -10.08
C SER A 376 -18.15 6.18 -9.70
N LEU A 377 -18.22 4.84 -9.81
CA LEU A 377 -17.05 3.97 -9.64
C LEU A 377 -15.93 4.50 -10.53
N GLU A 378 -14.83 4.90 -9.90
CA GLU A 378 -13.65 5.36 -10.63
C GLU A 378 -13.14 4.20 -11.49
N SER A 379 -12.98 4.40 -12.81
CA SER A 379 -12.54 3.33 -13.71
C SER A 379 -11.24 2.65 -13.25
N ALA A 380 -10.36 3.39 -12.56
CA ALA A 380 -9.13 2.87 -11.95
C ALA A 380 -9.34 1.89 -10.78
N ALA A 381 -10.51 1.94 -10.13
CA ALA A 381 -10.88 0.99 -9.09
C ALA A 381 -11.36 -0.35 -9.66
N VAL A 382 -11.80 -0.38 -10.92
CA VAL A 382 -12.39 -1.56 -11.57
C VAL A 382 -11.36 -2.37 -12.33
N PHE A 383 -10.38 -1.71 -12.94
CA PHE A 383 -9.34 -2.35 -13.74
C PHE A 383 -7.97 -2.29 -13.08
N GLU A 384 -7.13 -3.28 -13.40
CA GLU A 384 -5.70 -3.29 -13.17
C GLU A 384 -4.97 -3.27 -14.52
N ARG A 385 -3.89 -2.49 -14.62
CA ARG A 385 -3.02 -2.44 -15.79
C ARG A 385 -2.00 -3.56 -15.73
N VAL A 386 -1.79 -4.22 -16.86
CA VAL A 386 -0.66 -5.13 -17.03
C VAL A 386 0.54 -4.31 -17.49
N PRO A 387 1.67 -4.31 -16.75
CA PRO A 387 2.87 -3.61 -17.17
C PRO A 387 3.64 -4.40 -18.23
N VAL A 388 4.32 -3.70 -19.13
CA VAL A 388 5.39 -4.31 -19.92
C VAL A 388 6.61 -4.56 -19.03
N GLN A 389 7.42 -5.58 -19.32
CA GLN A 389 8.51 -6.03 -18.45
C GLN A 389 9.44 -4.90 -17.99
N GLN A 390 9.78 -3.95 -18.87
CA GLN A 390 10.65 -2.82 -18.55
C GLN A 390 10.04 -1.84 -17.52
N GLN A 391 8.71 -1.74 -17.45
CA GLN A 391 8.02 -0.91 -16.45
C GLN A 391 8.04 -1.55 -15.05
N ILE A 392 8.30 -2.86 -14.93
CA ILE A 392 8.29 -3.55 -13.63
C ILE A 392 9.29 -2.90 -12.66
N TYR A 393 10.49 -2.56 -13.12
CA TYR A 393 11.47 -1.85 -12.29
C TYR A 393 10.90 -0.54 -11.73
N ASP A 394 10.27 0.28 -12.57
CA ASP A 394 9.70 1.58 -12.17
C ASP A 394 8.58 1.42 -11.14
N ILE A 395 7.72 0.42 -11.34
CA ILE A 395 6.65 0.08 -10.39
C ILE A 395 7.25 -0.37 -9.05
N LEU A 396 8.33 -1.16 -9.07
CA LEU A 396 9.00 -1.62 -7.87
C LEU A 396 9.77 -0.49 -7.16
N VAL A 397 10.41 0.43 -7.87
CA VAL A 397 10.98 1.66 -7.28
C VAL A 397 9.89 2.46 -6.59
N PHE A 398 8.77 2.70 -7.29
CA PHE A 398 7.65 3.44 -6.73
C PHE A 398 7.14 2.77 -5.45
N THR A 399 6.81 1.48 -5.49
CA THR A 399 6.26 0.77 -4.32
C THR A 399 7.29 0.60 -3.20
N HIS A 400 8.60 0.54 -3.51
CA HIS A 400 9.69 0.42 -2.55
C HIS A 400 10.20 1.76 -2.00
N ARG A 401 9.70 2.92 -2.47
CA ARG A 401 10.21 4.25 -2.08
C ARG A 401 10.33 4.52 -0.57
N ASN A 402 9.58 3.79 0.25
CA ASN A 402 9.63 3.87 1.71
C ASN A 402 10.40 2.72 2.39
N HIS A 403 11.15 1.93 1.62
CA HIS A 403 11.82 0.69 2.04
C HIS A 403 10.89 -0.27 2.79
N GLY A 404 9.68 -0.43 2.26
CA GLY A 404 8.68 -1.36 2.79
C GLY A 404 9.08 -2.82 2.58
N VAL A 405 8.43 -3.70 3.35
CA VAL A 405 8.53 -5.16 3.18
C VAL A 405 7.68 -5.63 2.00
N ALA A 406 7.88 -6.88 1.58
CA ALA A 406 7.24 -7.40 0.37
C ALA A 406 5.71 -7.28 0.36
N SER A 407 5.05 -7.58 1.49
CA SER A 407 3.58 -7.44 1.62
C SER A 407 3.09 -6.01 1.40
N THR A 408 3.82 -5.00 1.89
CA THR A 408 3.46 -3.59 1.72
C THR A 408 3.63 -3.14 0.27
N MET A 409 4.66 -3.63 -0.42
CA MET A 409 4.88 -3.32 -1.84
C MET A 409 3.81 -3.94 -2.73
N LEU A 410 3.44 -5.20 -2.49
CA LEU A 410 2.37 -5.88 -3.24
C LEU A 410 1.01 -5.21 -3.02
N PHE A 411 0.71 -4.83 -1.77
CA PHE A 411 -0.50 -4.06 -1.47
C PHE A 411 -0.51 -2.72 -2.21
N GLU A 412 0.63 -2.01 -2.22
CA GLU A 412 0.75 -0.74 -2.92
C GLU A 412 0.61 -0.90 -4.45
N ALA A 413 1.23 -1.92 -5.06
CA ALA A 413 1.09 -2.22 -6.49
C ALA A 413 -0.38 -2.44 -6.87
N ARG A 414 -1.11 -3.23 -6.07
CA ARG A 414 -2.55 -3.45 -6.26
C ARG A 414 -3.36 -2.16 -6.05
N ARG A 415 -2.98 -1.35 -5.05
CA ARG A 415 -3.65 -0.07 -4.76
C ARG A 415 -3.58 0.89 -5.93
N ILE A 416 -2.44 0.98 -6.61
CA ILE A 416 -2.28 1.82 -7.81
C ILE A 416 -2.81 1.16 -9.09
N GLY A 417 -3.48 0.01 -8.98
CA GLY A 417 -4.10 -0.67 -10.11
C GLY A 417 -3.10 -1.29 -11.08
N ILE A 418 -2.04 -1.92 -10.57
CA ILE A 418 -1.08 -2.69 -11.38
C ILE A 418 -1.23 -4.19 -11.08
N ALA A 419 -1.41 -4.98 -12.13
CA ALA A 419 -1.49 -6.43 -12.08
C ALA A 419 -0.10 -7.09 -12.24
N THR A 420 -0.05 -8.42 -12.07
CA THR A 420 1.10 -9.29 -12.41
C THR A 420 2.41 -9.06 -11.64
N ILE A 421 2.45 -8.11 -10.70
CA ILE A 421 3.58 -7.99 -9.76
C ILE A 421 3.51 -9.15 -8.77
N THR A 422 4.52 -10.01 -8.79
CA THR A 422 4.55 -11.22 -7.95
C THR A 422 5.47 -11.06 -6.75
N TRP A 423 5.26 -11.89 -5.72
CA TRP A 423 6.11 -11.92 -4.53
C TRP A 423 7.61 -12.14 -4.85
N PRO A 424 8.02 -13.08 -5.73
CA PRO A 424 9.42 -13.26 -6.10
C PRO A 424 10.09 -12.01 -6.69
N MET A 425 9.38 -11.24 -7.53
CA MET A 425 9.90 -10.00 -8.12
C MET A 425 10.19 -8.95 -7.04
N VAL A 426 9.26 -8.82 -6.09
CA VAL A 426 9.39 -7.89 -4.97
C VAL A 426 10.54 -8.27 -4.04
N GLU A 427 10.65 -9.55 -3.66
CA GLU A 427 11.75 -10.06 -2.82
C GLU A 427 13.11 -9.86 -3.49
N MET A 428 13.19 -10.14 -4.79
CA MET A 428 14.40 -9.92 -5.58
C MET A 428 14.82 -8.45 -5.53
N PHE A 429 13.88 -7.53 -5.75
CA PHE A 429 14.13 -6.09 -5.70
C PHE A 429 14.60 -5.64 -4.31
N ILE A 430 13.96 -6.11 -3.23
CA ILE A 430 14.35 -5.80 -1.85
C ILE A 430 15.79 -6.28 -1.54
N ARG A 431 16.18 -7.47 -2.02
CA ARG A 431 17.53 -8.01 -1.80
C ARG A 431 18.62 -7.23 -2.54
N LEU A 432 18.28 -6.67 -3.71
CA LEU A 432 19.17 -5.83 -4.49
C LEU A 432 19.26 -4.39 -3.95
N CYS A 433 18.31 -3.98 -3.10
CA CYS A 433 18.28 -2.63 -2.55
C CYS A 433 19.44 -2.39 -1.56
N PRO A 434 20.31 -1.38 -1.79
CA PRO A 434 21.49 -1.16 -0.97
C PRO A 434 21.14 -0.80 0.48
N LEU A 435 20.08 0.02 0.69
CA LEU A 435 19.65 0.42 2.02
C LEU A 435 19.06 -0.75 2.82
N CYS A 436 18.24 -1.59 2.18
CA CYS A 436 17.68 -2.79 2.80
C CYS A 436 18.78 -3.80 3.16
N LYS A 437 19.76 -3.98 2.27
CA LYS A 437 20.93 -4.84 2.51
C LYS A 437 21.77 -4.37 3.70
N MET A 438 22.02 -3.06 3.82
CA MET A 438 22.73 -2.49 4.98
C MET A 438 21.95 -2.67 6.30
N ARG A 439 20.63 -2.42 6.28
CA ARG A 439 19.77 -2.63 7.46
C ARG A 439 19.75 -4.10 7.90
N ALA A 440 19.71 -5.03 6.95
CA ALA A 440 19.72 -6.46 7.24
C ALA A 440 21.06 -6.93 7.85
N LYS A 441 22.19 -6.33 7.44
CA LYS A 441 23.53 -6.65 8.00
C LYS A 441 23.71 -6.10 9.42
N GLY A 442 23.11 -4.95 9.73
CA GLY A 442 23.25 -4.26 11.01
C GLY A 442 22.37 -4.77 12.15
N ALA A 443 21.38 -5.62 11.86
CA ALA A 443 20.62 -6.28 12.91
C ALA A 443 21.50 -7.38 13.52
N PRO A 444 21.96 -7.27 14.79
CA PRO A 444 22.60 -8.39 15.46
C PRO A 444 21.59 -9.52 15.44
N ARG A 445 21.89 -10.58 14.68
CA ARG A 445 21.13 -11.82 14.82
C ARG A 445 21.22 -12.15 16.30
N PRO A 446 20.09 -12.28 17.04
CA PRO A 446 20.16 -12.83 18.38
C PRO A 446 20.96 -14.12 18.24
N SER A 447 22.13 -14.16 18.86
CA SER A 447 22.96 -15.35 18.80
C SER A 447 22.09 -16.46 19.36
N MET A 448 21.76 -17.46 18.54
CA MET A 448 21.06 -18.66 19.00
C MET A 448 21.96 -19.53 19.89
N ALA A 449 22.91 -18.91 20.60
CA ALA A 449 23.89 -19.55 21.45
C ALA A 449 23.33 -19.96 22.82
N ASP A 450 22.09 -19.56 23.17
CA ASP A 450 21.42 -19.96 24.40
C ASP A 450 19.99 -20.54 24.13
N GLU A 451 19.76 -21.19 22.98
CA GLU A 451 18.69 -22.20 22.95
C GLU A 451 19.29 -23.52 23.42
N ASP A 452 19.17 -23.73 24.74
CA ASP A 452 19.36 -25.00 25.39
C ASP A 452 18.74 -26.12 24.56
N ILE A 453 19.58 -27.12 24.30
CA ILE A 453 19.29 -28.39 23.64
C ILE A 453 18.18 -29.09 24.45
N ILE A 454 16.92 -28.80 24.16
CA ILE A 454 15.80 -29.69 24.53
C ILE A 454 15.94 -30.90 23.61
N THR A 455 16.67 -31.88 24.14
CA THR A 455 16.87 -33.18 23.53
C THR A 455 15.50 -33.86 23.40
N PHE A 456 14.87 -33.75 22.23
CA PHE A 456 13.67 -34.53 21.90
C PHE A 456 14.07 -36.01 21.87
N LYS A 457 13.89 -36.71 23.00
CA LYS A 457 13.95 -38.18 23.05
C LYS A 457 12.77 -38.73 22.25
N PRO A 458 13.01 -39.49 21.16
CA PRO A 458 11.93 -40.19 20.48
C PRO A 458 11.41 -41.29 21.41
N SER A 459 10.14 -41.21 21.80
CA SER A 459 9.43 -42.30 22.45
C SER A 459 9.21 -43.42 21.44
N ILE A 460 10.03 -44.46 21.50
CA ILE A 460 9.82 -45.72 20.78
C ILE A 460 8.62 -46.41 21.43
N SER A 461 7.44 -46.29 20.83
CA SER A 461 6.29 -47.12 21.15
C SER A 461 6.46 -48.47 20.44
N SER A 462 6.91 -49.48 21.18
CA SER A 462 6.91 -50.87 20.76
C SER A 462 5.47 -51.37 20.64
N ALA A 463 4.99 -51.58 19.41
CA ALA A 463 3.78 -52.34 19.14
C ALA A 463 4.09 -53.83 19.33
N SER A 464 3.50 -54.43 20.36
CA SER A 464 3.52 -55.87 20.61
C SER A 464 2.42 -56.54 19.77
N ASN A 465 2.80 -57.62 19.09
CA ASN A 465 1.90 -58.58 18.46
C ASN A 465 0.76 -59.03 19.39
N ARG A 466 -0.45 -59.11 18.83
CA ARG A 466 -1.37 -60.25 18.97
C ARG A 466 -2.39 -60.26 17.84
#